data_AF-A0A5N5TP41-F1
#
_entry.id   AF-A0A5N5TP41-F1
#
_cell.length_a   1.000
_cell.length_b   1.000
_cell.length_c   1.000
_cell.angle_alpha   90.00
_cell.angle_beta   90.00
_cell.angle_gamma   90.00
#
_symmetry.space_group_name_H-M   'P 1'
#
loop_
_entity.id
_entity.type
_entity.pdbx_description
1 polymer ?
#
loop_
_entity_poly.entity_id
_entity_poly.type
_entity_poly.pdbx_seq_one_letter_code
_entity_poly.pdbx_strand_id
1 'polypeptide(L)' 'FDFSPFLFPVAAVRESDVEGLVGESVRLPCEVDKATCGLFHSIKWYKENDRVFIFSEMAEVKRPEGSLLESYSKSIRA' A
#
# COMPACT_ATOMS: atom_id res chain seq x y z
N PHE A 1 8.28 -15.60 19.45
CA PHE A 1 7.29 -15.14 18.47
C PHE A 1 8.02 -14.94 17.16
N ASP A 2 8.18 -16.04 16.42
CA ASP A 2 8.92 -16.10 15.16
C ASP A 2 7.91 -16.06 14.02
N PHE A 3 7.88 -14.97 13.26
CA PHE A 3 7.06 -14.87 12.05
C PHE A 3 7.73 -15.72 10.96
N SER A 4 7.52 -17.03 11.02
CA SER A 4 8.04 -17.94 10.00
C SER A 4 7.41 -17.59 8.64
N PRO A 5 8.21 -17.22 7.62
CA PRO A 5 7.73 -16.74 6.33
C PRO A 5 7.05 -17.82 5.47
N PHE A 6 6.92 -19.05 5.97
CA PHE A 6 6.36 -20.20 5.26
C PHE A 6 4.91 -20.54 5.64
N LEU A 7 4.32 -19.88 6.64
CA LEU A 7 3.00 -20.26 7.16
C LEU A 7 1.81 -19.45 6.58
N PHE A 8 2.09 -18.41 5.79
CA PHE A 8 1.04 -17.64 5.11
C PHE A 8 1.26 -17.72 3.61
N PRO A 9 0.23 -18.08 2.81
CA PRO A 9 0.33 -17.99 1.37
C PRO A 9 0.66 -16.53 1.02
N VAL A 10 1.72 -16.32 0.22
CA VAL A 10 1.99 -15.01 -0.38
C VAL A 10 0.75 -14.69 -1.21
N ALA A 11 0.05 -13.63 -0.84
CA ALA A 11 -1.12 -13.19 -1.58
C ALA A 11 -0.70 -12.88 -3.02
N ALA A 12 -1.33 -13.54 -4.00
CA ALA A 12 -1.08 -13.25 -5.40
C ALA A 12 -1.75 -11.91 -5.73
N VAL A 13 -0.93 -10.88 -5.97
CA VAL A 13 -1.38 -9.57 -6.45
C VAL A 13 -1.13 -9.49 -7.95
N ARG A 14 -2.09 -8.95 -8.70
CA ARG A 14 -1.90 -8.69 -10.12
C ARG A 14 -0.98 -7.48 -10.30
N GLU A 15 0.14 -7.68 -10.96
CA GLU A 15 1.03 -6.60 -11.37
C GLU A 15 0.42 -5.85 -12.55
N SER A 16 0.43 -4.52 -12.49
CA SER A 16 -0.04 -3.67 -13.58
C SER A 16 0.73 -2.36 -13.58
N ASP A 17 1.13 -1.93 -14.78
CA ASP A 17 1.73 -0.63 -15.00
C ASP A 17 0.64 0.46 -15.02
N VAL A 18 0.94 1.59 -14.40
CA VAL A 18 0.04 2.76 -14.38
C VAL A 18 0.81 3.96 -14.89
N GLU A 19 0.26 4.61 -15.90
CA GLU A 19 0.79 5.84 -16.48
C GLU A 19 -0.09 7.03 -16.08
N GLY A 20 0.51 8.22 -16.01
CA GLY A 20 -0.18 9.44 -15.65
C GLY A 20 0.59 10.67 -16.11
N LEU A 21 -0.12 11.77 -16.29
CA LEU A 21 0.50 13.04 -16.69
C LEU A 21 1.14 13.73 -15.48
N VAL A 22 2.23 14.46 -15.72
CA VAL A 22 2.92 15.22 -14.68
C VAL A 22 1.98 16.29 -14.11
N GLY A 23 1.87 16.34 -12.78
CA GLY A 23 0.97 17.25 -12.07
C GLY A 23 -0.43 16.71 -11.84
N GLU A 24 -0.77 15.56 -12.44
CA GLU A 24 -2.02 14.86 -12.17
C GLU A 24 -1.86 13.80 -11.08
N SER A 25 -2.96 13.49 -10.38
CA SER A 25 -3.00 12.39 -9.41
C SER A 25 -3.17 11.05 -10.13
N VAL A 26 -2.31 10.09 -9.82
CA VAL A 26 -2.43 8.71 -10.30
C VAL A 26 -3.01 7.79 -9.22
N ARG A 27 -3.72 6.74 -9.62
CA ARG A 27 -4.25 5.71 -8.73
C ARG A 27 -3.47 4.41 -8.92
N LEU A 28 -2.91 3.87 -7.84
CA LEU A 28 -2.23 2.58 -7.84
C LEU A 28 -3.18 1.50 -7.31
N PRO A 29 -3.80 0.68 -8.18
CA PRO A 29 -4.72 -0.36 -7.75
C PRO A 29 -3.96 -1.48 -7.02
N CYS A 30 -4.59 -2.05 -6.00
CA CYS A 30 -4.14 -3.28 -5.36
C CYS A 30 -5.36 -4.16 -5.15
N GLU A 31 -5.61 -5.07 -6.10
CA GLU A 31 -6.70 -6.03 -6.03
C GLU A 31 -6.21 -7.28 -5.31
N VAL A 32 -6.76 -7.55 -4.13
CA VAL A 32 -6.49 -8.75 -3.37
C VAL A 32 -7.67 -9.69 -3.52
N ASP A 33 -7.43 -10.86 -4.12
CA ASP A 33 -8.45 -11.90 -4.15
C ASP A 33 -8.58 -12.54 -2.76
N LYS A 34 -9.56 -12.06 -1.98
CA LYS A 34 -9.86 -12.56 -0.63
C LYS A 34 -10.29 -14.05 -0.64
N ALA A 35 -10.80 -14.58 -1.76
CA ALA A 35 -11.20 -15.98 -1.84
C ALA A 35 -9.98 -16.91 -1.88
N THR A 36 -8.93 -16.53 -2.62
CA THR A 36 -7.68 -17.30 -2.71
C THR A 36 -6.70 -16.97 -1.59
N CYS A 37 -6.58 -15.69 -1.20
CA CYS A 37 -5.57 -15.21 -0.25
C CYS A 37 -6.06 -15.22 1.21
N GLY A 38 -7.36 -15.42 1.43
CA GLY A 38 -7.98 -15.33 2.75
C GLY A 38 -7.96 -13.90 3.32
N LEU A 39 -7.93 -13.81 4.65
CA LEU A 39 -7.84 -12.54 5.37
C LEU A 39 -6.40 -12.01 5.32
N PHE A 40 -6.21 -10.82 4.76
CA PHE A 40 -4.92 -10.12 4.80
C PHE A 40 -4.83 -9.20 6.03
N HIS A 41 -3.64 -9.11 6.62
CA HIS A 41 -3.41 -8.27 7.79
C HIS A 41 -3.27 -6.78 7.40
N SER A 42 -2.52 -6.49 6.33
CA SER A 42 -2.27 -5.13 5.85
C SER A 42 -1.78 -5.12 4.41
N ILE A 43 -2.08 -4.04 3.68
CA ILE A 43 -1.48 -3.71 2.39
C ILE A 43 -0.49 -2.55 2.60
N LYS A 44 0.69 -2.65 2.01
CA LYS A 44 1.77 -1.67 2.16
C LYS A 44 2.28 -1.28 0.79
N TRP A 45 2.42 0.02 0.55
CA TRP A 45 3.02 0.55 -0.67
C TRP A 45 4.42 1.04 -0.37
N TYR A 46 5.32 0.72 -1.29
CA TYR A 46 6.71 1.11 -1.24
C TYR A 46 7.05 1.92 -2.48
N LYS A 47 7.85 2.97 -2.30
CA LYS A 47 8.58 3.62 -3.37
C LYS A 47 10.03 3.23 -3.19
N GLU A 48 10.54 2.37 -4.07
CA GLU A 48 11.85 1.74 -3.91
C GLU A 48 11.92 0.99 -2.55
N ASN A 49 12.74 1.48 -1.61
CA ASN A 49 12.89 0.92 -0.26
C ASN A 49 12.12 1.69 0.82
N ASP A 50 11.48 2.82 0.49
CA ASP A 50 10.73 3.65 1.44
C ASP A 50 9.26 3.22 1.49
N ARG A 51 8.73 2.95 2.70
CA ARG A 51 7.31 2.61 2.87
C ARG A 51 6.50 3.90 2.94
N VAL A 52 5.66 4.11 1.93
CA VAL A 52 4.99 5.39 1.73
C VAL A 52 3.51 5.37 2.12
N PHE A 53 2.89 4.20 2.23
CA PHE A 53 1.49 4.08 2.63
C PHE A 53 1.21 2.74 3.29
N ILE A 54 0.32 2.74 4.29
CA ILE A 54 -0.19 1.54 4.94
C ILE A 54 -1.72 1.56 5.02
N PHE A 55 -2.31 0.42 4.68
CA PHE A 55 -3.74 0.15 4.81
C PHE A 55 -3.94 -1.15 5.59
N SER A 56 -4.82 -1.14 6.58
CA SER A 56 -5.28 -2.34 7.29
C SER A 56 -6.72 -2.11 7.73
N GLU A 57 -7.63 -2.95 7.23
CA GLU A 57 -9.02 -2.95 7.66
C GLU A 57 -9.13 -3.47 9.11
N MET A 58 -8.33 -4.48 9.46
CA MET A 58 -8.33 -5.11 10.79
C MET A 58 -7.84 -4.18 11.90
N ALA A 59 -6.84 -3.34 11.62
CA ALA A 59 -6.30 -2.39 12.58
C ALA A 59 -6.86 -0.98 12.41
N GLU A 60 -7.86 -0.79 11.52
CA GLU A 60 -8.45 0.52 11.18
C GLU A 60 -7.40 1.58 10.78
N VAL A 61 -6.34 1.15 10.08
CA VAL A 61 -5.25 2.03 9.66
C VAL A 61 -5.40 2.38 8.19
N LYS A 62 -5.45 3.68 7.87
CA LYS A 62 -5.32 4.20 6.52
C LYS A 62 -4.58 5.54 6.56
N ARG A 63 -3.27 5.50 6.29
CA ARG A 63 -2.43 6.69 6.45
C ARG A 63 -1.20 6.67 5.55
N PRO A 64 -0.75 7.85 5.08
CA PRO A 64 0.57 7.98 4.47
C PRO A 64 1.67 7.80 5.51
N GLU A 65 2.82 7.34 5.02
CA GLU A 65 4.07 7.18 5.76
C GLU A 65 5.24 7.72 4.91
N GLY A 66 6.43 7.76 5.49
CA GLY A 66 7.67 8.12 4.79
C GLY A 66 7.57 9.42 3.99
N SER A 67 8.08 9.39 2.77
CA SER A 67 8.11 10.55 1.86
C SER A 67 6.73 11.09 1.42
N LEU A 68 5.64 10.32 1.56
CA LEU A 68 4.30 10.83 1.29
C LEU A 68 3.73 11.70 2.42
N LEU A 69 4.22 11.57 3.66
CA LEU A 69 3.86 12.51 4.74
C LEU A 69 4.30 13.94 4.40
N GLU A 70 5.51 14.09 3.84
CA GLU A 70 6.09 15.35 3.41
C GLU A 70 5.33 15.98 2.23
N SER A 71 4.74 15.15 1.39
CA SER A 71 3.97 15.57 0.21
C SER A 71 2.54 15.98 0.59
N TYR A 72 1.95 15.29 1.57
CA TYR A 72 0.64 15.65 2.13
C TYR A 72 0.70 16.99 2.89
N SER A 73 1.79 17.27 3.61
CA SER A 73 1.98 18.55 4.31
C SER A 73 2.20 19.74 3.38
N LYS A 74 2.73 19.51 2.17
CA LYS A 74 2.91 20.56 1.14
C LYS A 74 1.61 20.98 0.44
N SER A 75 0.50 20.26 0.63
CA SER A 75 -0.81 20.64 0.11
C SER A 75 -1.60 21.58 1.05
N ILE A 76 -1.06 21.94 2.21
CA ILE A 76 -1.59 23.01 3.07
C ILE A 76 -0.72 24.25 2.88
N ARG A 77 -1.02 25.04 1.84
CA ARG A 77 -0.65 26.45 1.81
C ARG A 77 -1.89 27.23 1.39
N ALA A 78 -2.51 27.87 2.38
CA ALA A 78 -3.56 28.89 2.20
C ALA A 78 -2.95 30.18 1.65
#